data_AF-A0A939WCQ8-F1
#
_entry.id   AF-A0A939WCQ8-F1
#
_cell.length_a   1.000
_cell.length_b   1.000
_cell.length_c   1.000
_cell.angle_alpha   90.00
_cell.angle_beta   90.00
_cell.angle_gamma   90.00
#
_symmetry.space_group_name_H-M   'P 1'
#
loop_
_entity.id
_entity.type
_entity.pdbx_description
1 polymer ?
#
loop_
_entity_poly.entity_id
_entity_poly.type
_entity_poly.pdbx_seq_one_letter_code
_entity_poly.pdbx_strand_id
1 'polypeptide(L)'
;PAPQRICRLAGELMPERPPYRLPQYMSYAEMAVHLSMHPVTVAKVFQALKAEGIAWREGGTVLVADPARLRRIASGEESLPYKRGEAGEKKSEKKRAH
;
A
#
# COMPACT_ATOMS: atom_id res chain seq x y z
N PRO A 1 -5.34 2.44 -8.90
CA PRO A 1 -5.12 1.07 -8.39
C PRO A 1 -4.68 1.01 -6.91
N ALA A 2 -4.75 -0.15 -6.25
CA ALA A 2 -4.40 -0.26 -4.83
C ALA A 2 -2.96 0.21 -4.49
N PRO A 3 -1.91 -0.17 -5.27
CA PRO A 3 -0.56 0.34 -5.05
C PRO A 3 -0.46 1.87 -5.15
N GLN A 4 -1.09 2.47 -6.16
CA GLN A 4 -1.09 3.93 -6.36
C GLN A 4 -1.73 4.66 -5.19
N ARG A 5 -2.88 4.18 -4.68
CA ARG A 5 -3.59 4.79 -3.55
C ARG A 5 -2.77 4.72 -2.25
N ILE A 6 -2.11 3.58 -2.01
CA ILE A 6 -1.23 3.40 -0.85
C ILE A 6 0.01 4.30 -0.95
N CYS A 7 0.66 4.35 -2.12
CA CYS A 7 1.82 5.20 -2.35
C CYS A 7 1.45 6.69 -2.25
N ARG A 8 0.27 7.09 -2.73
CA ARG A 8 -0.22 8.46 -2.61
C ARG A 8 -0.38 8.87 -1.14
N LEU A 9 -1.07 8.05 -0.35
CA LEU A 9 -1.24 8.31 1.09
C LEU A 9 0.10 8.35 1.82
N ALA A 10 1.02 7.42 1.52
CA ALA A 10 2.36 7.44 2.08
C ALA A 10 3.11 8.73 1.70
N GLY A 11 2.98 9.19 0.46
CA GLY A 11 3.60 10.44 0.00
C GLY A 11 3.02 11.69 0.65
N GLU A 12 1.73 11.70 0.99
CA GLU A 12 1.04 12.79 1.69
C GLU A 12 1.44 12.87 3.17
N LEU A 13 1.72 11.73 3.80
CA LEU A 13 2.10 11.64 5.22
C LEU A 13 3.61 11.71 5.46
N MET A 14 4.41 11.49 4.42
CA MET A 14 5.87 11.54 4.48
C MET A 14 6.34 12.99 4.66
N PRO A 15 7.32 13.25 5.55
CA PRO A 15 7.90 14.57 5.69
C PRO A 15 8.64 15.00 4.43
N GLU A 16 8.75 16.31 4.19
CA GLU A 16 9.45 16.84 3.01
C GLU A 16 10.97 16.65 3.05
N ARG A 17 11.53 16.36 4.23
CA ARG A 17 12.97 16.19 4.46
C ARG A 17 13.27 14.83 5.09
N PRO A 18 14.46 14.26 4.81
CA PRO A 18 14.88 13.03 5.46
C PRO A 18 15.04 13.22 6.99
N PRO A 19 14.82 12.17 7.79
CA PRO A 19 14.47 10.81 7.38
C PRO A 19 12.98 10.71 7.01
N TYR A 20 12.68 10.20 5.81
CA TYR A 20 11.34 10.06 5.23
C TYR A 20 10.51 8.97 5.92
N ARG A 21 10.34 9.09 7.24
CA ARG A 21 9.59 8.17 8.08
C ARG A 21 8.14 8.59 8.13
N LEU A 22 7.25 7.63 7.95
CA LEU A 22 5.84 7.86 8.20
C LEU A 22 5.59 8.05 9.71
N PRO A 23 4.51 8.73 10.09
CA PRO A 23 4.12 8.88 11.49
C PRO A 23 3.89 7.51 12.15
N GLN A 24 4.29 7.36 13.42
CA GLN A 24 4.21 6.07 14.13
C GLN A 24 2.78 5.52 14.28
N TYR A 25 1.79 6.41 14.34
CA TYR A 25 0.38 6.01 14.37
C TYR A 25 -0.07 5.40 13.03
N MET A 26 0.64 5.65 11.94
CA MET A 26 0.25 5.21 10.61
C MET A 26 0.68 3.76 10.34
N SER A 27 -0.04 2.82 10.94
CA SER A 27 0.15 1.39 10.74
C SER A 27 -0.51 0.89 9.43
N TYR A 28 -0.20 -0.35 9.03
CA TYR A 28 -0.90 -0.98 7.89
C TYR A 28 -2.41 -1.13 8.13
N ALA A 29 -2.84 -1.29 9.38
CA ALA A 29 -4.25 -1.36 9.74
C ALA A 29 -4.92 0.01 9.55
N GLU A 30 -4.28 1.08 10.02
CA GLU A 30 -4.77 2.44 9.81
C GLU A 30 -4.85 2.78 8.32
N MET A 31 -3.81 2.45 7.54
CA MET A 31 -3.83 2.67 6.09
C MET A 31 -4.95 1.90 5.41
N ALA A 32 -5.21 0.67 5.86
CA ALA A 32 -6.28 -0.15 5.33
C ALA A 32 -7.66 0.45 5.62
N VAL A 33 -7.89 0.94 6.84
CA VAL A 33 -9.11 1.66 7.23
C VAL A 33 -9.28 2.93 6.40
N HIS A 34 -8.25 3.78 6.35
CA HIS A 34 -8.27 5.03 5.58
C HIS A 34 -8.55 4.83 4.09
N LEU A 35 -8.05 3.75 3.50
CA LEU A 35 -8.23 3.47 2.07
C LEU A 35 -9.44 2.58 1.77
N SER A 36 -10.17 2.14 2.79
CA SER A 36 -11.24 1.13 2.69
C SER A 36 -10.75 -0.13 1.96
N MET A 37 -9.61 -0.65 2.40
CA MET A 37 -8.94 -1.83 1.84
C MET A 37 -8.74 -2.90 2.92
N HIS A 38 -8.48 -4.13 2.49
CA HIS A 38 -8.09 -5.19 3.43
C HIS A 38 -6.64 -4.98 3.90
N PRO A 39 -6.32 -5.15 5.19
CA PRO A 39 -4.94 -4.98 5.71
C PRO A 39 -3.90 -5.84 4.98
N VAL A 40 -4.30 -7.02 4.50
CA VAL A 40 -3.45 -7.91 3.68
C VAL A 40 -3.06 -7.26 2.35
N THR A 41 -3.94 -6.48 1.72
CA THR A 41 -3.60 -5.73 0.50
C THR A 41 -2.49 -4.72 0.77
N VAL A 42 -2.60 -3.96 1.88
CA VAL A 42 -1.58 -3.00 2.30
C VAL A 42 -0.26 -3.71 2.56
N ALA A 43 -0.28 -4.80 3.34
CA ALA A 43 0.91 -5.57 3.66
C ALA A 43 1.61 -6.11 2.39
N LYS A 44 0.86 -6.66 1.44
CA LYS A 44 1.41 -7.17 0.17
C LYS A 44 1.97 -6.05 -0.72
N VAL A 45 1.34 -4.86 -0.75
CA VAL A 45 1.89 -3.71 -1.47
C VAL A 45 3.20 -3.25 -0.83
N PHE A 46 3.27 -3.14 0.49
CA PHE A 46 4.52 -2.82 1.18
C PHE A 46 5.59 -3.89 1.01
N GLN A 47 5.21 -5.16 0.89
CA GLN A 47 6.14 -6.23 0.55
C GLN A 47 6.76 -6.03 -0.84
N ALA A 48 5.95 -5.63 -1.83
CA ALA A 48 6.44 -5.28 -3.16
C ALA A 48 7.33 -4.03 -3.14
N LEU A 49 6.95 -2.98 -2.39
CA LEU A 49 7.79 -1.79 -2.20
C LEU A 49 9.15 -2.13 -1.56
N LYS A 50 9.17 -3.06 -0.60
CA LYS A 50 10.40 -3.54 0.02
C LYS A 50 11.27 -4.32 -0.97
N ALA A 51 10.68 -5.18 -1.79
CA ALA A 51 11.40 -5.93 -2.81
C ALA A 51 12.06 -5.00 -3.85
N GLU A 52 11.41 -3.89 -4.17
CA GLU A 52 11.91 -2.86 -5.07
C GLU A 52 12.86 -1.84 -4.39
N GLY A 53 13.12 -1.98 -3.09
CA GLY A 53 13.97 -1.06 -2.34
C GLY A 53 13.39 0.34 -2.10
N ILE A 54 12.08 0.52 -2.30
CA ILE A 54 11.41 1.83 -2.25
C ILE A 54 11.05 2.23 -0.82
N ALA A 55 10.54 1.27 -0.04
CA ALA A 55 10.16 1.50 1.36
C ALA A 55 10.23 0.20 2.17
N TRP A 56 10.58 0.28 3.45
CA TRP A 56 10.55 -0.85 4.38
C TRP A 56 10.10 -0.42 5.76
N ARG A 57 9.85 -1.42 6.61
CA ARG A 57 9.51 -1.19 8.01
C ARG A 57 10.77 -1.19 8.86
N GLU A 58 10.93 -0.17 9.69
CA GLU A 58 12.05 -0.01 10.61
C GLU A 58 11.56 0.61 11.93
N GLY A 59 11.84 -0.04 13.06
CA GLY A 59 11.45 0.47 14.38
C GLY A 59 9.94 0.68 14.55
N GLY A 60 9.12 -0.18 13.94
CA GLY A 60 7.66 -0.11 14.03
C GLY A 60 6.99 0.83 13.03
N THR A 61 7.73 1.78 12.45
CA THR A 61 7.25 2.69 11.39
C THR A 61 7.73 2.28 9.99
N VAL A 62 7.20 2.92 8.96
CA VAL A 62 7.64 2.79 7.57
C VAL A 62 8.68 3.87 7.27
N LEU A 63 9.81 3.48 6.70
CA LEU A 63 10.81 4.36 6.14
C LEU A 63 10.74 4.29 4.62
N VAL A 64 10.59 5.44 3.97
CA VAL A 64 10.68 5.58 2.51
C VAL A 64 12.12 5.87 2.14
N ALA A 65 12.73 5.05 1.29
CA ALA A 65 14.10 5.26 0.84
C ALA A 65 14.18 5.93 -0.52
N ASP A 66 13.20 5.66 -1.40
CA ASP A 66 13.10 6.30 -2.70
C ASP A 66 11.76 7.05 -2.83
N PRO A 67 11.69 8.30 -2.35
CA PRO A 67 10.48 9.12 -2.45
C PRO A 67 10.13 9.46 -3.90
N ALA A 68 11.11 9.50 -4.82
CA ALA A 68 10.88 9.80 -6.21
C ALA A 68 10.13 8.64 -6.90
N ARG A 69 10.60 7.40 -6.71
CA ARG A 69 9.88 6.20 -7.21
C ARG A 69 8.51 6.07 -6.58
N LEU A 70 8.39 6.30 -5.27
CA LEU A 70 7.10 6.26 -4.58
C LEU A 70 6.10 7.25 -5.21
N ARG A 71 6.54 8.47 -5.54
CA ARG A 71 5.71 9.48 -6.22
C ARG A 71 5.32 9.07 -7.65
N ARG A 72 6.24 8.48 -8.43
CA ARG A 72 5.93 7.96 -9.77
C ARG A 72 4.90 6.82 -9.74
N ILE A 73 4.97 5.96 -8.72
CA ILE A 73 3.94 4.93 -8.51
C ILE A 73 2.63 5.59 -8.08
N ALA A 74 2.66 6.62 -7.25
CA ALA A 74 1.46 7.33 -6.81
C ALA A 74 0.73 8.05 -7.97
N SER A 75 1.48 8.65 -8.92
CA SER A 75 0.95 9.28 -10.13
C SER A 75 0.50 8.28 -11.20
N GLY A 76 0.99 7.04 -11.11
CA GLY A 76 0.72 5.98 -12.08
C GLY A 76 1.66 5.98 -13.29
N GLU A 77 2.72 6.79 -13.26
CA GLU A 77 3.82 6.76 -14.25
C GLU A 77 4.62 5.46 -14.17
N GLU A 78 4.75 4.90 -12.96
CA GLU A 78 5.46 3.64 -12.70
C GLU A 78 4.48 2.59 -12.15
N SER A 79 4.57 1.37 -12.67
CA SER A 79 3.75 0.25 -12.17
C SER A 79 4.54 -0.55 -11.14
N LEU A 80 3.97 -0.71 -9.95
CA LEU A 80 4.52 -1.61 -8.94
C LEU A 80 4.07 -3.04 -9.28
N PRO A 81 4.99 -4.00 -9.52
CA PRO A 81 4.64 -5.40 -9.76
C PRO A 81 4.03 -6.01 -8.49
N TYR A 82 2.71 -5.90 -8.39
CA TYR A 82 1.92 -6.34 -7.25
C TYR A 82 0.89 -7.37 -7.72
N LYS A 83 1.02 -8.62 -7.26
CA LYS A 83 -0.05 -9.60 -7.44
C LYS A 83 -1.20 -9.24 -6.51
N ARG A 84 -2.29 -8.69 -7.08
CA ARG A 84 -3.57 -8.56 -6.40
C ARG A 84 -4.04 -9.97 -6.06
N GLY A 85 -3.74 -10.43 -4.84
CA GLY A 85 -4.42 -11.58 -4.29
C GLY A 85 -5.91 -11.24 -4.25
N GLU A 86 -6.71 -12.00 -4.98
CA GLU A 86 -8.14 -11.85 -5.11
C GLU A 86 -8.79 -11.91 -3.72
N ALA A 87 -9.05 -10.75 -3.14
CA ALA A 87 -9.87 -10.65 -1.95
C ALA A 87 -11.34 -10.67 -2.39
N GLY A 88 -11.90 -11.89 -2.42
CA GLY A 88 -13.35 -12.13 -2.31
C GLY A 88 -14.21 -11.70 -3.49
N GLU A 89 -14.11 -12.37 -4.63
CA GLU A 89 -15.27 -12.51 -5.49
C GLU A 89 -16.26 -13.42 -4.76
N LYS A 90 -17.27 -12.83 -4.09
CA LYS A 90 -18.39 -13.61 -3.57
C LYS A 90 -19.09 -14.26 -4.76
N LYS A 91 -18.86 -15.55 -4.98
CA LYS A 91 -19.81 -16.42 -5.68
C LYS A 91 -21.08 -16.48 -4.85
N SER A 92 -21.98 -15.51 -5.04
CA SER A 92 -23.39 -15.68 -4.73
C SER A 92 -24.08 -16.20 -5.99
N GLU A 93 -23.74 -17.42 -6.40
CA GLU A 93 -24.55 -18.16 -7.37
C GLU A 93 -25.73 -18.76 -6.62
N LYS A 94 -26.82 -18.02 -6.66
CA LYS A 94 -28.15 -18.39 -6.18
C LYS A 94 -28.67 -19.54 -7.05
N LYS A 95 -28.47 -20.79 -6.65
CA LYS A 95 -29.30 -21.92 -7.14
C LYS A 95 -30.34 -22.30 -6.07
N ARG A 96 -31.48 -21.60 -6.15
CA ARG A 96 -32.78 -22.19 -5.86
C ARG A 96 -33.27 -22.86 -7.15
N ALA A 97 -33.91 -24.02 -7.00
CA ALA A 97 -34.62 -24.86 -7.98
C ALA A 97 -33.98 -26.25 -8.04
N HIS A 98 -34.69 -27.36 -7.86
CA HIS A 98 -36.09 -27.64 -7.58
C HIS A 98 -36.16 -29.12 -7.19
#